data_AF-A0A5B8J5Y4-F1
#
_entry.id   AF-A0A5B8J5Y4-F1
#
_cell.length_a   1.000
_cell.length_b   1.000
_cell.length_c   1.000
_cell.angle_alpha   90.00
_cell.angle_beta   90.00
_cell.angle_gamma   90.00
#
_symmetry.space_group_name_H-M   'P 1'
#
loop_
_entity.id
_entity.type
_entity.pdbx_description
1 polymer ?
#
loop_
_entity_poly.entity_id
_entity_poly.type
_entity_poly.pdbx_seq_one_letter_code
_entity_poly.pdbx_strand_id
1 'polypeptide(L)'
;MAQGTPETMRTLALRHLPADDAERWLGLLRPAVRLLTAGDKDPVAARLGGIPALPAEWDWPVWEGHGPLSFVASVDCAALPSGVLDIEAPTDGTLLFFYFDGQFDDGRSAVLVEDPATRPGARVLHVPAAAATVPRATPAGLTPFPEVSLTALPTMTAAEPWHPSVREVFAPGAPTGQYEHPVCGDDFGEALWDTEEEEGPSHRVGGHAHSIQNPVEYEVARAALGADTDGYDDRIHADARNWVLLAQFDSDDDSDMMWGDAGILYWLIRREDLAALRFDRAEFNWQCS
;
A
#
# COMPACT_ATOMS: atom_id res chain seq x y z
N MET A 1 -7.54 2.65 8.93
CA MET A 1 -7.37 4.09 8.60
C MET A 1 -8.56 4.76 7.88
N ALA A 2 -9.20 5.73 8.54
CA ALA A 2 -10.41 6.36 8.03
C ALA A 2 -10.22 7.11 6.72
N GLN A 3 -11.03 6.73 5.74
CA GLN A 3 -11.33 7.51 4.56
C GLN A 3 -12.75 8.02 4.64
N GLY A 4 -12.93 9.27 4.25
CA GLY A 4 -14.18 9.98 4.38
C GLY A 4 -13.94 11.40 3.97
N THR A 5 -15.03 12.11 3.72
CA THR A 5 -14.91 13.53 3.41
C THR A 5 -14.13 14.23 4.54
N PRO A 6 -13.34 15.27 4.25
CA PRO A 6 -12.68 16.06 5.30
C PRO A 6 -13.64 16.46 6.43
N GLU A 7 -14.92 16.67 6.11
CA GLU A 7 -16.00 16.94 7.04
C GLU A 7 -16.33 15.74 7.96
N THR A 8 -16.36 14.52 7.42
CA THR A 8 -16.55 13.29 8.20
C THR A 8 -15.41 13.11 9.19
N MET A 9 -14.15 13.18 8.73
CA MET A 9 -12.96 13.07 9.60
C MET A 9 -12.96 14.13 10.70
N ARG A 10 -13.32 15.36 10.35
CA ARG A 10 -13.40 16.46 11.29
C ARG A 10 -14.46 16.23 12.35
N THR A 11 -15.64 15.76 11.95
CA THR A 11 -16.74 15.47 12.87
C THR A 11 -16.35 14.35 13.83
N LEU A 12 -15.74 13.28 13.33
CA LEU A 12 -15.22 12.18 14.13
C LEU A 12 -14.16 12.69 15.13
N ALA A 13 -13.15 13.41 14.66
CA ALA A 13 -12.06 13.90 15.50
C ALA A 13 -12.56 14.81 16.63
N LEU A 14 -13.44 15.77 16.32
CA LEU A 14 -14.01 16.68 17.32
C LEU A 14 -14.96 16.01 18.30
N ARG A 15 -15.50 14.83 17.96
CA ARG A 15 -16.40 14.05 18.83
C ARG A 15 -15.64 13.22 19.85
N HIS A 16 -14.50 12.66 19.45
CA HIS A 16 -13.78 11.65 20.22
C HIS A 16 -12.45 12.15 20.82
N LEU A 17 -11.93 13.29 20.37
CA LEU A 17 -10.68 13.88 20.87
C LEU A 17 -10.90 15.27 21.50
N PRO A 18 -10.01 15.70 22.43
CA PRO A 18 -9.91 17.10 22.81
C PRO A 18 -9.71 17.99 21.57
N ALA A 19 -10.29 19.20 21.57
CA ALA A 19 -10.30 20.06 20.38
C ALA A 19 -8.89 20.35 19.80
N ASP A 20 -7.90 20.60 20.66
CA ASP A 20 -6.52 20.83 20.24
C ASP A 20 -5.89 19.57 19.59
N ASP A 21 -6.23 18.39 20.11
CA ASP A 21 -5.73 17.12 19.56
C ASP A 21 -6.43 16.76 18.26
N ALA A 22 -7.74 17.03 18.15
CA ALA A 22 -8.50 16.87 16.92
C ALA A 22 -7.91 17.70 15.78
N GLU A 23 -7.63 18.99 16.00
CA GLU A 23 -7.04 19.85 14.98
C GLU A 23 -5.62 19.41 14.59
N ARG A 24 -4.81 18.94 15.55
CA ARG A 24 -3.48 18.36 15.26
C ARG A 24 -3.56 17.07 14.46
N TRP A 25 -4.50 16.19 14.79
CA TRP A 25 -4.70 14.92 14.09
C TRP A 25 -5.25 15.14 12.68
N LEU A 26 -6.17 16.10 12.49
CA LEU A 26 -6.64 16.50 11.16
C LEU A 26 -5.52 17.05 10.28
N GLY A 27 -4.50 17.67 10.87
CA GLY A 27 -3.28 18.09 10.18
C GLY A 27 -2.41 16.92 9.69
N LEU A 28 -2.68 15.69 10.14
CA LEU A 28 -2.01 14.47 9.69
C LEU A 28 -2.73 13.78 8.52
N LEU A 29 -3.89 14.24 8.08
CA LEU A 29 -4.57 13.66 6.93
C LEU A 29 -3.67 13.78 5.68
N ARG A 30 -3.59 12.71 4.90
CA ARG A 30 -2.82 12.70 3.64
C ARG A 30 -3.72 12.42 2.45
N PRO A 31 -3.55 13.16 1.34
CA PRO A 31 -4.31 12.89 0.14
C PRO A 31 -3.84 11.56 -0.48
N ALA A 32 -4.80 10.84 -1.04
CA ALA A 32 -4.57 9.59 -1.75
C ALA A 32 -5.43 9.55 -3.01
N VAL A 33 -5.20 8.52 -3.83
CA VAL A 33 -6.11 8.16 -4.92
C VAL A 33 -6.69 6.79 -4.60
N ARG A 34 -8.00 6.74 -4.37
CA ARG A 34 -8.75 5.49 -4.25
C ARG A 34 -8.97 4.91 -5.65
N LEU A 35 -8.81 3.60 -5.77
CA LEU A 35 -9.06 2.86 -6.99
C LEU A 35 -10.34 2.04 -6.82
N LEU A 36 -11.31 2.24 -7.70
CA LEU A 36 -12.64 1.63 -7.61
C LEU A 36 -13.00 0.97 -8.92
N THR A 37 -13.81 -0.10 -8.89
CA THR A 37 -14.36 -0.71 -10.11
C THR A 37 -14.97 0.36 -11.02
N ALA A 38 -14.43 0.45 -12.24
CA ALA A 38 -14.84 1.43 -13.22
C ALA A 38 -16.18 1.03 -13.84
N GLY A 39 -17.14 1.95 -13.89
CA GLY A 39 -18.32 1.80 -14.74
C GLY A 39 -17.98 1.99 -16.21
N ASP A 40 -18.91 1.62 -17.10
CA ASP A 40 -18.73 1.65 -18.57
C ASP A 40 -18.21 2.98 -19.16
N LYS A 41 -18.41 4.09 -18.45
CA LYS A 41 -18.06 5.45 -18.89
C LYS A 41 -16.91 6.07 -18.11
N ASP A 42 -16.44 5.41 -17.06
CA ASP A 42 -15.41 5.95 -16.20
C ASP A 42 -14.03 5.82 -16.89
N PRO A 43 -13.15 6.82 -16.71
CA PRO A 43 -11.77 6.68 -17.17
C PRO A 43 -11.08 5.57 -16.37
N VAL A 44 -10.42 4.64 -17.06
CA VAL A 44 -9.64 3.58 -16.42
C VAL A 44 -8.25 4.11 -16.10
N ALA A 45 -7.86 4.05 -14.83
CA ALA A 45 -6.55 4.45 -14.34
C ALA A 45 -5.71 3.26 -13.84
N ALA A 46 -6.35 2.15 -13.48
CA ALA A 46 -5.67 0.95 -13.06
C ALA A 46 -6.43 -0.31 -13.51
N ARG A 47 -5.78 -1.46 -13.47
CA ARG A 47 -6.41 -2.77 -13.68
C ARG A 47 -5.87 -3.76 -12.65
N LEU A 48 -6.75 -4.52 -12.01
CA LEU A 48 -6.38 -5.74 -11.27
C LEU A 48 -6.28 -6.90 -12.26
N GLY A 49 -5.39 -7.84 -12.00
CA GLY A 49 -5.27 -9.10 -12.74
C GLY A 49 -5.14 -8.93 -14.26
N GLY A 50 -5.51 -9.97 -14.99
CA GLY A 50 -5.46 -9.97 -16.45
C GLY A 50 -4.05 -10.21 -17.03
N ILE A 51 -3.82 -9.62 -18.20
CA ILE A 51 -2.59 -9.84 -19.00
C ILE A 51 -1.79 -8.53 -19.05
N PRO A 52 -0.65 -8.44 -18.35
CA PRO A 52 0.15 -7.21 -18.37
C PRO A 52 0.83 -7.01 -19.71
N ALA A 53 1.09 -5.75 -20.06
CA ALA A 53 1.95 -5.39 -21.18
C ALA A 53 3.37 -5.11 -20.68
N LEU A 54 4.35 -5.82 -21.23
CA LEU A 54 5.77 -5.67 -20.86
C LEU A 54 6.60 -5.32 -22.10
N PRO A 55 7.71 -4.58 -21.94
CA PRO A 55 8.72 -4.48 -22.99
C PRO A 55 9.14 -5.87 -23.50
N ALA A 56 9.38 -5.98 -24.81
CA ALA A 56 9.64 -7.28 -25.43
C ALA A 56 10.88 -7.97 -24.86
N GLU A 57 11.87 -7.17 -24.49
CA GLU A 57 13.16 -7.56 -23.92
C GLU A 57 13.14 -7.83 -22.42
N TRP A 58 12.01 -7.59 -21.74
CA TRP A 58 11.88 -7.89 -20.32
C TRP A 58 11.34 -9.30 -20.11
N ASP A 59 11.99 -10.02 -19.19
CA ASP A 59 11.50 -11.30 -18.71
C ASP A 59 10.35 -11.12 -17.73
N TRP A 60 9.55 -12.16 -17.57
CA TRP A 60 8.53 -12.20 -16.53
C TRP A 60 9.20 -12.21 -15.14
N PRO A 61 8.69 -11.46 -14.15
CA PRO A 61 9.26 -11.46 -12.80
C PRO A 61 9.23 -12.85 -12.14
N VAL A 62 10.38 -13.33 -11.67
CA VAL A 62 10.56 -14.65 -11.07
C VAL A 62 11.29 -14.53 -9.74
N TRP A 63 10.82 -15.26 -8.73
CA TRP A 63 11.58 -15.54 -7.53
C TRP A 63 12.47 -16.77 -7.78
N GLU A 64 13.78 -16.54 -7.89
CA GLU A 64 14.76 -17.60 -8.16
C GLU A 64 14.65 -18.73 -7.13
N GLY A 65 14.65 -19.97 -7.62
CA GLY A 65 14.45 -21.18 -6.81
C GLY A 65 13.00 -21.49 -6.43
N HIS A 66 12.05 -20.59 -6.70
CA HIS A 66 10.64 -20.74 -6.32
C HIS A 66 9.74 -20.80 -7.57
N GLY A 67 9.67 -19.71 -8.34
CA GLY A 67 8.83 -19.67 -9.53
C GLY A 67 8.45 -18.26 -10.00
N PRO A 68 7.63 -18.17 -11.07
CA PRO A 68 7.09 -16.91 -11.55
C PRO A 68 6.18 -16.25 -10.51
N LEU A 69 6.15 -14.92 -10.52
CA LEU A 69 5.27 -14.11 -9.69
C LEU A 69 3.90 -13.94 -10.37
N SER A 70 2.81 -13.93 -9.60
CA SER A 70 1.48 -13.58 -10.08
C SER A 70 1.41 -12.08 -10.38
N PHE A 71 0.75 -11.71 -11.47
CA PHE A 71 0.48 -10.31 -11.79
C PHE A 71 -0.71 -9.82 -10.97
N VAL A 72 -0.49 -8.81 -10.12
CA VAL A 72 -1.50 -8.27 -9.22
C VAL A 72 -2.24 -7.13 -9.89
N ALA A 73 -1.53 -6.09 -10.32
CA ALA A 73 -2.18 -4.90 -10.86
C ALA A 73 -1.28 -4.07 -11.75
N SER A 74 -1.90 -3.25 -12.59
CA SER A 74 -1.27 -2.14 -13.31
C SER A 74 -1.88 -0.81 -12.92
N VAL A 75 -1.07 0.23 -12.85
CA VAL A 75 -1.50 1.61 -12.62
C VAL A 75 -0.89 2.51 -13.71
N ASP A 76 -1.73 3.14 -14.52
CA ASP A 76 -1.32 4.16 -15.48
C ASP A 76 -1.11 5.48 -14.75
N CYS A 77 0.15 5.89 -14.63
CA CYS A 77 0.55 7.07 -13.88
C CYS A 77 0.00 8.37 -14.51
N ALA A 78 -0.21 8.40 -15.83
CA ALA A 78 -0.77 9.56 -16.52
C ALA A 78 -2.29 9.67 -16.34
N ALA A 79 -2.96 8.58 -15.98
CA ALA A 79 -4.40 8.54 -15.72
C ALA A 79 -4.76 8.87 -14.26
N LEU A 80 -3.77 8.90 -13.36
CA LEU A 80 -3.98 9.35 -11.99
C LEU A 80 -4.27 10.87 -11.93
N PRO A 81 -5.16 11.33 -11.05
CA PRO A 81 -5.40 12.75 -10.83
C PRO A 81 -4.13 13.52 -10.47
N SER A 82 -3.69 14.41 -11.38
CA SER A 82 -2.47 15.20 -11.22
C SER A 82 -2.56 16.17 -10.04
N GLY A 83 -1.49 16.28 -9.24
CA GLY A 83 -1.40 17.26 -8.15
C GLY A 83 -2.24 16.95 -6.92
N VAL A 84 -2.82 15.74 -6.84
CA VAL A 84 -3.56 15.26 -5.66
C VAL A 84 -2.64 14.67 -4.61
N LEU A 85 -1.72 13.80 -5.03
CA LEU A 85 -0.83 13.07 -4.12
C LEU A 85 0.21 13.99 -3.48
N ASP A 86 0.56 13.73 -2.23
CA ASP A 86 1.63 14.41 -1.48
C ASP A 86 2.99 13.66 -1.56
N ILE A 87 3.14 12.86 -2.61
CA ILE A 87 4.34 12.10 -2.97
C ILE A 87 4.71 12.40 -4.42
N GLU A 88 6.00 12.30 -4.75
CA GLU A 88 6.51 12.52 -6.11
C GLU A 88 6.26 11.29 -7.01
N ALA A 89 5.00 10.92 -7.19
CA ALA A 89 4.62 9.82 -8.08
C ALA A 89 5.03 10.13 -9.54
N PRO A 90 5.34 9.10 -10.35
CA PRO A 90 5.58 9.29 -11.77
C PRO A 90 4.38 9.99 -12.42
N THR A 91 4.64 10.85 -13.40
CA THR A 91 3.59 11.54 -14.16
C THR A 91 3.20 10.81 -15.44
N ASP A 92 3.97 9.79 -15.81
CA ASP A 92 3.75 8.95 -16.99
C ASP A 92 4.28 7.52 -16.77
N GLY A 93 3.98 6.67 -17.75
CA GLY A 93 4.32 5.26 -17.72
C GLY A 93 3.35 4.45 -16.86
N THR A 94 3.68 3.19 -16.69
CA THR A 94 2.81 2.23 -16.01
C THR A 94 3.58 1.53 -14.90
N LEU A 95 3.04 1.55 -13.70
CA LEU A 95 3.52 0.69 -12.60
C LEU A 95 2.83 -0.67 -12.71
N LEU A 96 3.62 -1.74 -12.63
CA LEU A 96 3.15 -3.12 -12.64
C LEU A 96 3.57 -3.80 -11.34
N PHE A 97 2.62 -4.40 -10.64
CA PHE A 97 2.81 -5.03 -9.35
C PHE A 97 2.72 -6.55 -9.47
N PHE A 98 3.68 -7.24 -8.89
CA PHE A 98 3.80 -8.70 -8.93
C PHE A 98 4.09 -9.27 -7.55
N TYR A 99 3.50 -10.42 -7.23
CA TYR A 99 3.61 -11.06 -5.92
C TYR A 99 3.62 -12.60 -6.05
N PHE A 100 4.41 -13.28 -5.21
CA PHE A 100 4.41 -14.73 -5.10
C PHE A 100 3.33 -15.16 -4.10
N ASP A 101 2.14 -15.47 -4.62
CA ASP A 101 0.95 -15.82 -3.84
C ASP A 101 0.84 -17.30 -3.46
N GLY A 102 1.85 -18.11 -3.78
CA GLY A 102 1.88 -19.54 -3.51
C GLY A 102 1.13 -20.41 -4.54
N GLN A 103 0.52 -19.85 -5.60
CA GLN A 103 -0.14 -20.65 -6.64
C GLN A 103 0.81 -21.67 -7.28
N PHE A 104 2.07 -21.29 -7.46
CA PHE A 104 3.04 -22.11 -8.19
C PHE A 104 3.60 -23.29 -7.38
N ASP A 105 3.59 -23.19 -6.04
CA ASP A 105 4.20 -24.18 -5.16
C ASP A 105 3.23 -24.80 -4.16
N ASP A 106 1.93 -24.60 -4.34
CA ASP A 106 0.85 -25.05 -3.46
C ASP A 106 0.93 -24.43 -2.05
N GLY A 107 1.31 -23.15 -1.97
CA GLY A 107 1.37 -22.37 -0.73
C GLY A 107 2.49 -22.80 0.22
N ARG A 108 3.56 -23.42 -0.30
CA ARG A 108 4.70 -23.88 0.53
C ARG A 108 5.64 -22.76 0.92
N SER A 109 5.67 -21.69 0.14
CA SER A 109 6.51 -20.52 0.38
C SER A 109 5.64 -19.28 0.57
N ALA A 110 6.06 -18.38 1.45
CA ALA A 110 5.41 -17.11 1.71
C ALA A 110 6.45 -15.99 1.64
N VAL A 111 5.99 -14.79 1.27
CA VAL A 111 6.80 -13.57 1.36
C VAL A 111 6.53 -12.92 2.70
N LEU A 112 7.57 -12.77 3.50
CA LEU A 112 7.51 -12.28 4.86
C LEU A 112 8.42 -11.06 4.98
N VAL A 113 7.85 -9.93 5.42
CA VAL A 113 8.60 -8.66 5.53
C VAL A 113 9.81 -8.80 6.45
N GLU A 114 9.72 -9.63 7.49
CA GLU A 114 10.78 -9.91 8.44
C GLU A 114 11.90 -10.82 7.90
N ASP A 115 11.68 -11.53 6.80
CA ASP A 115 12.68 -12.39 6.16
C ASP A 115 13.19 -11.79 4.83
N PRO A 116 14.38 -11.14 4.84
CA PRO A 116 14.97 -10.57 3.64
C PRO A 116 15.17 -11.56 2.49
N ALA A 117 15.30 -12.86 2.78
CA ALA A 117 15.47 -13.88 1.75
C ALA A 117 14.21 -14.06 0.89
N THR A 118 13.06 -13.62 1.39
CA THR A 118 11.77 -13.72 0.69
C THR A 118 11.43 -12.50 -0.16
N ARG A 119 12.12 -11.36 0.02
CA ARG A 119 11.92 -10.12 -0.77
C ARG A 119 11.90 -10.32 -2.28
N PRO A 120 12.62 -11.29 -2.87
CA PRO A 120 12.48 -11.57 -4.29
C PRO A 120 11.07 -11.99 -4.75
N GLY A 121 10.23 -12.43 -3.81
CA GLY A 121 8.84 -12.81 -3.99
C GLY A 121 7.86 -11.65 -4.23
N ALA A 122 8.29 -10.39 -4.29
CA ALA A 122 7.44 -9.26 -4.70
C ALA A 122 8.22 -8.27 -5.57
N ARG A 123 7.57 -7.70 -6.59
CA ARG A 123 8.22 -6.78 -7.53
C ARG A 123 7.29 -5.66 -7.96
N VAL A 124 7.87 -4.46 -8.10
CA VAL A 124 7.27 -3.33 -8.81
C VAL A 124 8.13 -3.02 -10.02
N LEU A 125 7.51 -2.93 -11.19
CA LEU A 125 8.16 -2.50 -12.41
C LEU A 125 7.55 -1.16 -12.85
N HIS A 126 8.39 -0.21 -13.25
CA HIS A 126 7.95 1.00 -13.94
C HIS A 126 8.29 0.89 -15.41
N VAL A 127 7.27 0.74 -16.25
CA VAL A 127 7.39 0.71 -17.70
C VAL A 127 7.26 2.14 -18.22
N PRO A 128 8.32 2.73 -18.82
CA PRO A 128 8.25 4.08 -19.34
C PRO A 128 7.18 4.24 -20.42
N ALA A 129 6.50 5.39 -20.49
CA ALA A 129 5.44 5.65 -21.47
C ALA A 129 5.90 5.48 -22.94
N ALA A 130 7.18 5.74 -23.21
CA ALA A 130 7.77 5.60 -24.55
C ALA A 130 8.19 4.16 -24.89
N ALA A 131 8.16 3.22 -23.93
CA ALA A 131 8.56 1.84 -24.16
C ALA A 131 7.54 1.12 -25.03
N ALA A 132 8.01 0.40 -26.05
CA ALA A 132 7.16 -0.46 -26.84
C ALA A 132 6.85 -1.74 -26.05
N THR A 133 5.59 -1.92 -25.68
CA THR A 133 5.14 -3.08 -24.89
C THR A 133 4.35 -4.06 -25.74
N VAL A 134 4.40 -5.34 -25.36
CA VAL A 134 3.55 -6.40 -25.89
C VAL A 134 2.79 -7.08 -24.75
N PRO A 135 1.52 -7.48 -24.94
CA PRO A 135 0.83 -8.32 -23.98
C PRO A 135 1.62 -9.59 -23.71
N ARG A 136 1.85 -9.90 -22.43
CA ARG A 136 2.63 -11.07 -22.02
C ARG A 136 1.72 -12.09 -21.35
N ALA A 137 1.51 -13.22 -22.02
CA ALA A 137 0.73 -14.32 -21.48
C ALA A 137 1.30 -14.80 -20.13
N THR A 138 0.40 -15.12 -19.21
CA THR A 138 0.73 -15.67 -17.89
C THR A 138 1.59 -16.93 -18.03
N PRO A 139 2.69 -17.06 -17.26
CA PRO A 139 3.52 -18.26 -17.26
C PRO A 139 2.74 -19.54 -16.95
N ALA A 140 3.16 -20.64 -17.55
CA ALA A 140 2.60 -21.95 -17.24
C ALA A 140 2.75 -22.28 -15.74
N GLY A 141 1.69 -22.80 -15.12
CA GLY A 141 1.63 -23.10 -13.69
C GLY A 141 0.98 -22.01 -12.84
N LEU A 142 0.73 -20.83 -13.40
CA LEU A 142 -0.08 -19.79 -12.78
C LEU A 142 -1.44 -19.67 -13.48
N THR A 143 -2.48 -19.32 -12.72
CA THR A 143 -3.75 -18.86 -13.27
C THR A 143 -3.80 -17.34 -13.11
N PRO A 144 -4.00 -16.55 -14.17
CA PRO A 144 -4.16 -15.10 -14.01
C PRO A 144 -5.42 -14.80 -13.20
N PHE A 145 -5.33 -13.85 -12.29
CA PHE A 145 -6.51 -13.25 -11.68
C PHE A 145 -7.41 -12.63 -12.77
N PRO A 146 -8.74 -12.73 -12.65
CA PRO A 146 -9.68 -11.97 -13.47
C PRO A 146 -9.30 -10.50 -13.59
N GLU A 147 -9.54 -9.93 -14.77
CA GLU A 147 -9.26 -8.51 -15.01
C GLU A 147 -10.41 -7.64 -14.48
N VAL A 148 -10.10 -6.69 -13.60
CA VAL A 148 -11.03 -5.67 -13.14
C VAL A 148 -10.47 -4.30 -13.49
N SER A 149 -11.21 -3.52 -14.29
CA SER A 149 -10.82 -2.15 -14.62
C SER A 149 -11.19 -1.21 -13.47
N LEU A 150 -10.26 -0.35 -13.06
CA LEU A 150 -10.43 0.57 -11.95
C LEU A 150 -10.33 2.03 -12.40
N THR A 151 -11.24 2.88 -11.91
CA THR A 151 -11.17 4.34 -12.00
C THR A 151 -10.45 4.91 -10.78
N ALA A 152 -9.96 6.15 -10.89
CA ALA A 152 -9.20 6.84 -9.86
C ALA A 152 -9.97 8.03 -9.27
N LEU A 153 -10.21 8.01 -7.96
CA LEU A 153 -10.88 9.10 -7.24
C LEU A 153 -9.97 9.71 -6.16
N PRO A 154 -9.77 11.04 -6.14
CA PRO A 154 -9.11 11.71 -5.03
C PRO A 154 -9.83 11.46 -3.71
N THR A 155 -9.07 11.20 -2.65
CA THR A 155 -9.59 10.98 -1.30
C THR A 155 -8.61 11.51 -0.25
N MET A 156 -9.02 11.52 1.01
CA MET A 156 -8.17 11.77 2.16
C MET A 156 -8.08 10.51 3.01
N THR A 157 -6.88 10.24 3.51
CA THR A 157 -6.58 9.12 4.40
C THR A 157 -6.15 9.64 5.75
N ALA A 158 -6.65 9.00 6.80
CA ALA A 158 -6.23 9.26 8.17
C ALA A 158 -5.09 8.32 8.57
N ALA A 159 -4.13 8.83 9.33
CA ALA A 159 -3.16 7.97 10.00
C ALA A 159 -3.86 7.17 11.10
N GLU A 160 -3.62 5.87 11.13
CA GLU A 160 -4.08 5.01 12.21
C GLU A 160 -3.38 5.29 13.54
N PRO A 161 -3.97 4.85 14.66
CA PRO A 161 -3.27 4.80 15.94
C PRO A 161 -1.87 4.22 15.79
N TRP A 162 -0.92 4.75 16.55
CA TRP A 162 0.47 4.29 16.57
C TRP A 162 1.30 4.55 15.31
N HIS A 163 0.72 4.98 14.18
CA HIS A 163 1.47 5.36 12.97
C HIS A 163 2.63 6.32 13.29
N PRO A 164 3.78 6.26 12.58
CA PRO A 164 4.95 7.10 12.87
C PRO A 164 4.63 8.60 12.97
N SER A 165 3.77 9.13 12.09
CA SER A 165 3.37 10.55 12.13
C SER A 165 2.51 10.91 13.35
N VAL A 166 1.69 9.97 13.85
CA VAL A 166 0.88 10.17 15.05
C VAL A 166 1.79 10.23 16.28
N ARG A 167 2.75 9.31 16.39
CA ARG A 167 3.75 9.35 17.48
C ARG A 167 4.54 10.65 17.47
N GLU A 168 4.95 11.16 16.31
CA GLU A 168 5.73 12.40 16.21
C GLU A 168 4.98 13.62 16.78
N VAL A 169 3.66 13.68 16.58
CA VAL A 169 2.83 14.80 17.05
C VAL A 169 2.39 14.64 18.49
N PHE A 170 2.00 13.44 18.91
CA PHE A 170 1.30 13.21 20.18
C PHE A 170 2.18 12.61 21.27
N ALA A 171 3.33 12.03 20.91
CA ALA A 171 4.26 11.43 21.85
C ALA A 171 5.73 11.54 21.39
N PRO A 172 6.21 12.78 21.12
CA PRO A 172 7.58 12.98 20.65
C PRO A 172 8.59 12.44 21.68
N GLY A 173 9.44 11.51 21.24
CA GLY A 173 10.47 10.89 22.08
C GLY A 173 9.98 9.77 23.00
N ALA A 174 8.70 9.40 22.95
CA ALA A 174 8.25 8.18 23.61
C ALA A 174 8.89 6.94 22.95
N PRO A 175 9.16 5.84 23.68
CA PRO A 175 9.69 4.61 23.09
C PRO A 175 8.74 4.00 22.04
N THR A 176 9.30 3.22 21.11
CA THR A 176 8.50 2.49 20.10
C THR A 176 7.49 1.56 20.79
N GLY A 177 6.22 1.68 20.41
CA GLY A 177 5.12 0.87 20.95
C GLY A 177 4.68 1.22 22.38
N GLN A 178 5.12 2.35 22.96
CA GLN A 178 4.86 2.66 24.37
C GLN A 178 4.51 4.15 24.58
N TYR A 179 3.26 4.53 24.30
CA TYR A 179 2.73 5.81 24.80
C TYR A 179 1.21 5.79 24.93
N GLU A 180 0.65 6.36 25.98
CA GLU A 180 -0.81 6.49 26.11
C GLU A 180 -1.23 7.89 25.65
N HIS A 181 -2.20 7.95 24.74
CA HIS A 181 -2.80 9.21 24.28
C HIS A 181 -4.22 8.93 23.77
N PRO A 182 -5.19 9.87 23.89
CA PRO A 182 -6.54 9.70 23.35
C PRO A 182 -6.62 9.25 21.89
N VAL A 183 -5.68 9.70 21.04
CA VAL A 183 -5.58 9.28 19.62
C VAL A 183 -5.20 7.81 19.43
N CYS A 184 -4.74 7.16 20.49
CA CYS A 184 -4.44 5.73 20.54
C CYS A 184 -5.43 4.96 21.44
N GLY A 185 -6.46 5.63 21.96
CA GLY A 185 -7.46 5.01 22.82
C GLY A 185 -8.52 4.28 22.01
N ASP A 186 -9.07 3.21 22.61
CA ASP A 186 -10.07 2.34 21.96
C ASP A 186 -11.27 3.13 21.40
N ASP A 187 -11.80 4.11 22.14
CA ASP A 187 -12.95 4.93 21.68
C ASP A 187 -12.67 5.67 20.37
N PHE A 188 -11.46 6.21 20.19
CA PHE A 188 -11.08 6.88 18.95
C PHE A 188 -10.75 5.86 17.85
N GLY A 189 -10.04 4.78 18.21
CA GLY A 189 -9.65 3.72 17.28
C GLY A 189 -10.85 3.00 16.67
N GLU A 190 -11.82 2.59 17.49
CA GLU A 190 -13.07 1.97 17.05
C GLU A 190 -13.89 2.92 16.19
N ALA A 191 -14.02 4.20 16.58
CA ALA A 191 -14.74 5.17 15.77
C ALA A 191 -14.07 5.38 14.40
N LEU A 192 -12.74 5.38 14.36
CA LEU A 192 -11.96 5.45 13.13
C LEU A 192 -12.26 4.23 12.25
N TRP A 193 -12.16 3.03 12.81
CA TRP A 193 -12.48 1.76 12.14
C TRP A 193 -13.92 1.69 11.61
N ASP A 194 -14.92 2.11 12.39
CA ASP A 194 -16.32 2.11 11.94
C ASP A 194 -16.57 3.11 10.80
N THR A 195 -15.73 4.14 10.69
CA THR A 195 -15.77 5.09 9.56
C THR A 195 -15.07 4.50 8.32
N GLU A 196 -14.31 3.42 8.48
CA GLU A 196 -13.50 2.75 7.45
C GLU A 196 -14.22 1.63 6.71
N GLU A 197 -15.44 1.27 7.11
CA GLU A 197 -16.29 0.38 6.32
C GLU A 197 -16.63 1.06 4.98
N GLU A 198 -15.68 0.95 4.04
CA GLU A 198 -15.77 1.39 2.67
C GLU A 198 -16.85 0.55 1.95
N GLU A 199 -17.60 1.17 1.04
CA GLU A 199 -18.28 0.39 0.01
C GLU A 199 -17.19 -0.20 -0.91
N GLY A 200 -16.88 -1.48 -0.69
CA GLY A 200 -15.98 -2.30 -1.51
C GLY A 200 -14.52 -2.32 -1.07
N PRO A 201 -13.66 -3.01 -1.84
CA PRO A 201 -12.25 -3.23 -1.52
C PRO A 201 -11.42 -1.94 -1.48
N SER A 202 -10.40 -1.92 -0.62
CA SER A 202 -9.63 -0.73 -0.27
C SER A 202 -8.37 -0.52 -1.13
N HIS A 203 -8.50 -0.63 -2.46
CA HIS A 203 -7.39 -0.38 -3.40
C HIS A 203 -7.01 1.11 -3.46
N ARG A 204 -5.72 1.45 -3.42
CA ARG A 204 -5.29 2.86 -3.47
C ARG A 204 -3.83 3.06 -3.87
N VAL A 205 -3.53 4.31 -4.23
CA VAL A 205 -2.19 4.85 -4.47
C VAL A 205 -1.95 6.03 -3.52
N GLY A 206 -0.81 6.04 -2.82
CA GLY A 206 -0.46 7.10 -1.88
C GLY A 206 -1.34 7.19 -0.64
N GLY A 207 -1.23 8.30 0.09
CA GLY A 207 -1.83 8.46 1.42
C GLY A 207 -1.07 7.70 2.50
N HIS A 208 -1.76 7.47 3.61
CA HIS A 208 -1.36 6.46 4.60
C HIS A 208 -1.82 5.06 4.14
N ALA A 209 -1.33 3.99 4.78
CA ALA A 209 -1.65 2.58 4.47
C ALA A 209 -2.71 1.95 5.40
N HIS A 210 -3.72 1.28 4.85
CA HIS A 210 -4.80 0.70 5.65
C HIS A 210 -4.35 -0.60 6.29
N SER A 211 -3.51 -0.51 7.31
CA SER A 211 -2.99 -1.68 8.00
C SER A 211 -4.10 -2.44 8.72
N ILE A 212 -4.04 -3.77 8.65
CA ILE A 212 -4.94 -4.67 9.37
C ILE A 212 -4.36 -4.99 10.76
N GLN A 213 -3.03 -5.01 10.86
CA GLN A 213 -2.30 -5.39 12.06
C GLN A 213 -1.55 -4.18 12.63
N ASN A 214 -0.24 -4.08 12.41
CA ASN A 214 0.56 -2.92 12.84
C ASN A 214 0.82 -1.96 11.68
N PRO A 215 1.21 -0.70 11.94
CA PRO A 215 1.61 0.21 10.88
C PRO A 215 2.74 -0.37 10.03
N VAL A 216 2.42 -0.63 8.76
CA VAL A 216 3.31 -1.29 7.81
C VAL A 216 4.61 -0.51 7.60
N GLU A 217 4.62 0.81 7.85
CA GLU A 217 5.81 1.66 7.83
C GLU A 217 6.86 1.23 8.86
N TYR A 218 6.45 0.78 10.05
CA TYR A 218 7.39 0.26 11.04
C TYR A 218 7.92 -1.11 10.64
N GLU A 219 7.08 -1.97 10.06
CA GLU A 219 7.46 -3.33 9.66
C GLU A 219 8.49 -3.28 8.53
N VAL A 220 8.27 -2.47 7.50
CA VAL A 220 9.26 -2.28 6.42
C VAL A 220 10.52 -1.56 6.89
N ALA A 221 10.41 -0.58 7.79
CA ALA A 221 11.58 0.11 8.35
C ALA A 221 12.45 -0.85 9.17
N ARG A 222 11.85 -1.70 9.99
CA ARG A 222 12.57 -2.72 10.75
C ARG A 222 13.25 -3.70 9.81
N ALA A 223 12.54 -4.17 8.78
CA ALA A 223 13.10 -5.05 7.76
C ALA A 223 14.29 -4.40 7.04
N ALA A 224 14.19 -3.13 6.68
CA ALA A 224 15.25 -2.38 6.02
C ALA A 224 16.51 -2.20 6.90
N LEU A 225 16.34 -2.12 8.22
CA LEU A 225 17.46 -2.06 9.17
C LEU A 225 18.10 -3.43 9.44
N GLY A 226 17.37 -4.52 9.18
CA GLY A 226 17.85 -5.91 9.22
C GLY A 226 17.09 -6.77 10.23
N ALA A 227 17.03 -8.08 9.98
CA ALA A 227 16.24 -9.05 10.75
C ALA A 227 16.61 -9.11 12.26
N ASP A 228 17.87 -8.83 12.59
CA ASP A 228 18.37 -8.81 13.98
C ASP A 228 18.10 -7.48 14.72
N THR A 229 17.41 -6.53 14.08
CA THR A 229 17.09 -5.24 14.69
C THR A 229 16.10 -5.44 15.83
N ASP A 230 16.48 -4.97 17.02
CA ASP A 230 15.61 -4.91 18.20
C ASP A 230 14.38 -4.06 17.89
N GLY A 231 13.18 -4.57 18.19
CA GLY A 231 11.90 -3.91 17.88
C GLY A 231 11.72 -2.56 18.57
N TYR A 232 12.52 -2.28 19.60
CA TYR A 232 12.52 -1.01 20.33
C TYR A 232 13.61 -0.03 19.89
N ASP A 233 14.37 -0.35 18.84
CA ASP A 233 15.42 0.52 18.33
C ASP A 233 14.81 1.82 17.75
N ASP A 234 15.21 2.96 18.30
CA ASP A 234 14.72 4.28 17.88
C ASP A 234 15.03 4.59 16.40
N ARG A 235 16.03 3.93 15.81
CA ARG A 235 16.33 4.03 14.38
C ARG A 235 15.16 3.55 13.52
N ILE A 236 14.37 2.58 13.99
CA ILE A 236 13.18 2.10 13.28
C ILE A 236 12.20 3.26 13.10
N HIS A 237 11.92 4.01 14.16
CA HIS A 237 11.01 5.16 14.08
C HIS A 237 11.56 6.28 13.21
N ALA A 238 12.85 6.59 13.34
CA ALA A 238 13.49 7.59 12.50
C ALA A 238 13.40 7.23 11.02
N ASP A 239 13.51 5.93 10.70
CA ASP A 239 13.45 5.41 9.35
C ASP A 239 12.02 5.29 8.79
N ALA A 240 11.07 4.81 9.60
CA ALA A 240 9.66 4.61 9.24
C ALA A 240 9.01 5.85 8.63
N ARG A 241 9.39 7.05 9.11
CA ARG A 241 8.89 8.33 8.58
C ARG A 241 9.29 8.62 7.13
N ASN A 242 10.30 7.93 6.61
CA ASN A 242 10.79 8.12 5.24
C ASN A 242 10.05 7.24 4.22
N TRP A 243 9.31 6.23 4.71
CA TRP A 243 8.52 5.34 3.88
C TRP A 243 7.16 5.96 3.59
N VAL A 244 6.71 5.80 2.35
CA VAL A 244 5.36 6.17 1.92
C VAL A 244 4.72 4.99 1.23
N LEU A 245 3.40 4.86 1.37
CA LEU A 245 2.63 3.93 0.58
C LEU A 245 2.76 4.31 -0.91
N LEU A 246 3.25 3.37 -1.72
CA LEU A 246 3.20 3.47 -3.17
C LEU A 246 1.81 3.06 -3.66
N ALA A 247 1.41 1.84 -3.32
CA ALA A 247 0.08 1.31 -3.59
C ALA A 247 -0.28 0.20 -2.59
N GLN A 248 -1.57 -0.01 -2.38
CA GLN A 248 -2.10 -1.23 -1.76
C GLN A 248 -3.21 -1.82 -2.60
N PHE A 249 -3.33 -3.14 -2.54
CA PHE A 249 -4.37 -3.91 -3.22
C PHE A 249 -5.00 -4.87 -2.21
N ASP A 250 -6.29 -4.68 -1.98
CA ASP A 250 -7.08 -5.44 -1.02
C ASP A 250 -7.48 -6.81 -1.60
N SER A 251 -7.98 -7.70 -0.75
CA SER A 251 -8.74 -8.85 -1.21
C SER A 251 -10.00 -8.34 -1.92
N ASP A 252 -10.33 -8.94 -3.05
CA ASP A 252 -11.36 -8.44 -3.95
C ASP A 252 -11.99 -9.60 -4.72
N ASP A 253 -13.23 -9.91 -4.36
CA ASP A 253 -14.05 -10.97 -4.95
C ASP A 253 -14.27 -10.78 -6.46
N ASP A 254 -14.35 -9.53 -6.97
CA ASP A 254 -14.53 -9.30 -8.42
C ASP A 254 -13.30 -9.74 -9.23
N SER A 255 -12.14 -9.78 -8.58
CA SER A 255 -10.85 -10.21 -9.15
C SER A 255 -10.38 -11.58 -8.66
N ASP A 256 -11.22 -12.32 -7.93
CA ASP A 256 -10.86 -13.56 -7.23
C ASP A 256 -9.56 -13.45 -6.39
N MET A 257 -9.21 -12.25 -5.91
CA MET A 257 -8.02 -12.01 -5.08
C MET A 257 -8.36 -12.23 -3.61
N MET A 258 -7.64 -13.15 -2.95
CA MET A 258 -7.80 -13.45 -1.53
C MET A 258 -6.43 -13.58 -0.87
N TRP A 259 -6.09 -12.64 0.00
CA TRP A 259 -4.77 -12.57 0.64
C TRP A 259 -4.84 -13.10 2.07
N GLY A 260 -4.61 -14.40 2.26
CA GLY A 260 -4.79 -15.03 3.57
C GLY A 260 -6.26 -15.01 3.99
N ASP A 261 -6.56 -14.51 5.20
CA ASP A 261 -7.93 -14.28 5.67
C ASP A 261 -8.35 -12.83 5.40
N ALA A 262 -8.78 -12.57 4.16
CA ALA A 262 -9.22 -11.25 3.66
C ALA A 262 -8.22 -10.12 3.97
N GLY A 263 -6.96 -10.34 3.59
CA GLY A 263 -5.88 -9.39 3.81
C GLY A 263 -5.72 -8.34 2.72
N ILE A 264 -4.66 -7.54 2.86
CA ILE A 264 -4.26 -6.49 1.91
C ILE A 264 -2.75 -6.63 1.62
N LEU A 265 -2.38 -6.40 0.36
CA LEU A 265 -0.99 -6.28 -0.09
C LEU A 265 -0.56 -4.81 -0.07
N TYR A 266 0.65 -4.52 0.41
CA TYR A 266 1.20 -3.16 0.50
C TYR A 266 2.57 -3.10 -0.16
N TRP A 267 2.75 -2.09 -1.02
CA TRP A 267 4.07 -1.68 -1.49
C TRP A 267 4.41 -0.32 -0.91
N LEU A 268 5.52 -0.26 -0.18
CA LEU A 268 6.08 0.97 0.37
C LEU A 268 7.39 1.30 -0.32
N ILE A 269 7.69 2.58 -0.43
CA ILE A 269 8.94 3.06 -1.02
C ILE A 269 9.43 4.28 -0.25
N ARG A 270 10.74 4.48 -0.16
CA ARG A 270 11.27 5.73 0.40
C ARG A 270 10.95 6.89 -0.55
N ARG A 271 10.67 8.06 -0.01
CA ARG A 271 10.41 9.27 -0.81
C ARG A 271 11.53 9.57 -1.82
N GLU A 272 12.79 9.38 -1.42
CA GLU A 272 13.95 9.59 -2.29
C GLU A 272 14.10 8.53 -3.40
N ASP A 273 13.67 7.30 -3.16
CA ASP A 273 13.66 6.24 -4.16
C ASP A 273 12.54 6.47 -5.18
N LEU A 274 11.37 6.89 -4.71
CA LEU A 274 10.25 7.26 -5.55
C LEU A 274 10.59 8.44 -6.47
N ALA A 275 11.15 9.53 -5.92
CA ALA A 275 11.60 10.69 -6.70
C ALA A 275 12.65 10.32 -7.76
N ALA A 276 13.48 9.31 -7.47
CA ALA A 276 14.51 8.80 -8.37
C ALA A 276 14.02 7.65 -9.28
N LEU A 277 12.73 7.29 -9.23
CA LEU A 277 12.13 6.18 -9.98
C LEU A 277 12.82 4.81 -9.75
N ARG A 278 13.35 4.59 -8.54
CA ARG A 278 14.05 3.36 -8.13
C ARG A 278 13.08 2.32 -7.56
N PHE A 279 12.15 1.86 -8.38
CA PHE A 279 11.11 0.90 -7.97
C PHE A 279 11.65 -0.49 -7.58
N ASP A 280 12.91 -0.80 -7.92
CA ASP A 280 13.64 -1.96 -7.40
C ASP A 280 13.90 -1.87 -5.88
N ARG A 281 13.69 -0.69 -5.28
CA ARG A 281 13.82 -0.42 -3.84
C ARG A 281 12.50 -0.35 -3.09
N ALA A 282 11.38 -0.62 -3.76
CA ALA A 282 10.11 -0.79 -3.07
C ALA A 282 10.19 -2.03 -2.16
N GLU A 283 9.74 -1.89 -0.92
CA GLU A 283 9.55 -2.99 0.02
C GLU A 283 8.08 -3.42 0.00
N PHE A 284 7.86 -4.71 0.25
CA PHE A 284 6.55 -5.33 0.21
C PHE A 284 6.19 -5.83 1.60
N ASN A 285 4.91 -5.71 1.93
CA ASN A 285 4.30 -6.34 3.07
C ASN A 285 2.88 -6.80 2.72
N TRP A 286 2.34 -7.72 3.50
CA TRP A 286 0.92 -8.06 3.46
C TRP A 286 0.47 -8.41 4.86
N GLN A 287 -0.79 -8.12 5.16
CA GLN A 287 -1.40 -8.42 6.45
C GLN A 287 -2.79 -9.00 6.21
N CYS A 288 -3.27 -9.84 7.11
CA CYS A 288 -4.63 -10.39 7.10
C CYS A 288 -5.17 -10.49 8.53
N SER A 289 -6.46 -10.82 8.65
CA SER A 289 -7.12 -11.00 9.95
C SER A 289 -6.72 -12.30 10.64
#